data_AF-A0A955K602-F1
#
_entry.id   AF-A0A955K602-F1
#
_cell.length_a   1.000
_cell.length_b   1.000
_cell.length_c   1.000
_cell.angle_alpha   90.00
_cell.angle_beta   90.00
_cell.angle_gamma   90.00
#
_symmetry.space_group_name_H-M   'P 1'
#
loop_
_entity.id
_entity.type
_entity.pdbx_description
1 polymer ?
#
loop_
_entity_poly.entity_id
_entity_poly.type
_entity_poly.pdbx_seq_one_letter_code
_entity_poly.pdbx_strand_id
1 'polypeptide(L)'
;LAFVLSLITTLTLSIITYDFRYQIGDWYRLRGYQPGSEIVDLADKASLNDYGRKLFYVNHPELLTADEFNLHCPEKEKSVVLGCYNGTNIYLYNVDATELSDVKQITAAHEMLHAAYARLSGDEKQSVNDWLKVAEANIVNSRITQIIKSYGDLSDEARFNELHSIIGTEVANLPSFLEDYYSKYFVDRSEVVAASQRYEGVFLKLEKQIAQYDEQLVSLSLNIRSVEATIENQVEVLDQKRQKLDLFYASEEYGKYNDSVPEYNRLVEIYNQAVENLKQLISDYNDIVNARNLLGVQQNNLAQSLDSHYKSLETK
;
A
#
# COMPACT_ATOMS: atom_id res chain seq x y z
N LEU A 1 3.85 57.11 -35.08
CA LEU A 1 2.76 56.73 -34.14
C LEU A 1 2.08 55.41 -34.52
N ALA A 2 1.54 55.26 -35.75
CA ALA A 2 0.80 54.06 -36.16
C ALA A 2 1.58 52.73 -36.04
N PHE A 3 2.88 52.73 -36.36
CA PHE A 3 3.71 51.52 -36.25
C PHE A 3 3.99 51.11 -34.79
N VAL A 4 4.13 52.09 -33.89
CA VAL A 4 4.32 51.86 -32.46
C VAL A 4 3.03 51.39 -31.80
N LEU A 5 1.87 51.96 -32.19
CA LEU A 5 0.57 51.45 -31.76
C LEU A 5 0.33 50.02 -32.27
N SER A 6 0.66 49.72 -33.53
CA SER A 6 0.52 48.39 -34.11
C SER A 6 1.37 47.34 -33.38
N LEU A 7 2.62 47.68 -33.04
CA LEU A 7 3.53 46.79 -32.31
C LEU A 7 3.07 46.57 -30.86
N ILE A 8 2.57 47.62 -30.20
CA ILE A 8 2.00 47.51 -28.85
C ILE A 8 0.73 46.66 -28.88
N THR A 9 -0.14 46.81 -29.88
CA THR A 9 -1.34 45.97 -30.03
C THR A 9 -0.99 44.51 -30.31
N THR A 10 0.01 44.21 -31.15
CA THR A 10 0.38 42.81 -31.41
C THR A 10 1.08 42.18 -30.20
N LEU A 11 1.91 42.93 -29.47
CA LEU A 11 2.57 42.44 -28.27
C LEU A 11 1.56 42.19 -27.13
N THR A 12 0.63 43.12 -26.91
CA THR A 12 -0.44 42.97 -25.91
C THR A 12 -1.41 41.86 -26.28
N LEU A 13 -1.78 41.71 -27.55
CA LEU A 13 -2.60 40.58 -28.01
C LEU A 13 -1.87 39.25 -27.85
N SER A 14 -0.56 39.20 -28.08
CA SER A 14 0.26 37.99 -27.90
C SER A 14 0.36 37.57 -26.43
N ILE A 15 0.57 38.54 -25.52
CA ILE A 15 0.60 38.32 -24.07
C ILE A 15 -0.78 37.86 -23.57
N ILE A 16 -1.85 38.53 -24.00
CA ILE A 16 -3.23 38.12 -23.67
C ILE A 16 -3.54 36.73 -24.23
N THR A 17 -3.15 36.41 -25.47
CA THR A 17 -3.38 35.06 -26.01
C THR A 17 -2.59 33.99 -25.27
N TYR A 18 -1.41 34.31 -24.74
CA TYR A 18 -0.59 33.40 -23.95
C TYR A 18 -1.20 33.15 -22.56
N ASP A 19 -1.66 34.21 -21.89
CA ASP A 19 -2.29 34.14 -20.55
C ASP A 19 -3.70 33.53 -20.59
N PHE A 20 -4.40 33.64 -21.72
CA PHE A 20 -5.76 33.12 -21.92
C PHE A 20 -5.81 31.83 -22.77
N ARG A 21 -4.67 31.27 -23.21
CA ARG A 21 -4.63 30.11 -24.13
C ARG A 21 -5.43 28.91 -23.64
N TYR A 22 -5.37 28.63 -22.35
CA TYR A 22 -6.14 27.54 -21.75
C TYR A 22 -7.58 27.95 -21.40
N GLN A 23 -7.85 29.23 -21.15
CA GLN A 23 -9.15 29.66 -20.65
C GLN A 23 -10.29 29.44 -21.65
N ILE A 24 -10.06 29.73 -22.93
CA ILE A 24 -11.05 29.52 -24.00
C ILE A 24 -11.26 28.02 -24.24
N GLY A 25 -10.17 27.25 -24.33
CA GLY A 25 -10.22 25.80 -24.50
C GLY A 25 -10.93 25.11 -23.33
N ASP A 26 -10.60 25.51 -22.11
CA ASP A 26 -11.23 25.00 -20.89
C ASP A 26 -12.72 25.31 -20.86
N TRP A 27 -13.11 26.55 -21.17
CA TRP A 27 -14.51 26.94 -21.23
C TRP A 27 -15.29 26.08 -22.23
N TYR A 28 -14.71 25.84 -23.41
CA TYR A 28 -15.34 25.00 -24.42
C TYR A 28 -15.46 23.54 -23.97
N ARG A 29 -14.40 22.96 -23.40
CA ARG A 29 -14.41 21.57 -22.91
C ARG A 29 -15.33 21.36 -21.71
N LEU A 30 -15.50 22.36 -20.85
CA LEU A 30 -16.39 22.30 -19.69
C LEU A 30 -17.83 22.68 -20.04
N ARG A 31 -18.10 23.14 -21.27
CA ARG A 31 -19.43 23.57 -21.68
C ARG A 31 -20.40 22.39 -21.68
N GLY A 32 -21.38 22.43 -20.78
CA GLY A 32 -22.36 21.35 -20.62
C GLY A 32 -21.80 20.09 -19.97
N TYR A 33 -20.54 20.11 -19.52
CA TYR A 33 -19.97 19.04 -18.72
C TYR A 33 -20.57 19.05 -17.32
N GLN A 34 -20.94 17.87 -16.82
CA GLN A 34 -21.38 17.65 -15.45
C GLN A 34 -20.65 16.43 -14.92
N PRO A 35 -19.75 16.57 -13.92
CA PRO A 35 -19.05 15.43 -13.36
C PRO A 35 -20.05 14.49 -12.65
N GLY A 36 -19.84 13.18 -12.78
CA GLY A 36 -20.57 12.20 -11.99
C GLY A 36 -20.29 12.35 -10.49
N SER A 37 -21.18 11.85 -9.64
CA SER A 37 -21.04 11.99 -8.17
C SER A 37 -19.75 11.39 -7.63
N GLU A 38 -19.30 10.26 -8.18
CA GLU A 38 -18.04 9.63 -7.77
C GLU A 38 -16.82 10.48 -8.14
N ILE A 39 -16.86 11.13 -9.31
CA ILE A 39 -15.80 12.06 -9.75
C ILE A 39 -15.77 13.32 -8.85
N VAL A 40 -16.92 13.80 -8.40
CA VAL A 40 -17.00 14.90 -7.43
C VAL A 40 -16.39 14.48 -6.09
N ASP A 41 -16.79 13.31 -5.59
CA ASP A 41 -16.28 12.75 -4.33
C ASP A 41 -14.77 12.51 -4.37
N LEU A 42 -14.21 12.05 -5.50
CA LEU A 42 -12.76 11.95 -5.68
C LEU A 42 -12.07 13.30 -5.58
N ALA A 43 -12.62 14.34 -6.21
CA ALA A 43 -12.05 15.69 -6.14
C ALA A 43 -12.14 16.27 -4.72
N ASP A 44 -13.21 15.97 -3.98
CA ASP A 44 -13.37 16.33 -2.57
C ASP A 44 -12.31 15.63 -1.70
N LYS A 45 -12.20 14.30 -1.79
CA LYS A 45 -11.26 13.48 -1.01
C LYS A 45 -9.79 13.72 -1.36
N ALA A 46 -9.51 14.12 -2.60
CA ALA A 46 -8.19 14.57 -3.03
C ALA A 46 -7.85 15.98 -2.55
N SER A 47 -8.75 16.64 -1.81
CA SER A 47 -8.62 18.01 -1.31
C SER A 47 -8.36 19.02 -2.43
N LEU A 48 -8.96 18.83 -3.61
CA LEU A 48 -8.78 19.75 -4.73
C LEU A 48 -9.52 21.07 -4.47
N ASN A 49 -8.80 22.19 -4.63
CA ASN A 49 -9.41 23.51 -4.62
C ASN A 49 -10.11 23.79 -5.98
N ASP A 50 -10.72 24.97 -6.13
CA ASP A 50 -11.46 25.32 -7.35
C ASP A 50 -10.61 25.20 -8.63
N TYR A 51 -9.33 25.57 -8.57
CA TYR A 51 -8.43 25.47 -9.72
C TYR A 51 -8.03 24.01 -10.00
N GLY A 52 -7.67 23.25 -8.96
CA GLY A 52 -7.41 21.80 -9.08
C GLY A 52 -8.60 21.04 -9.64
N ARG A 53 -9.82 21.34 -9.17
CA ARG A 53 -11.08 20.78 -9.70
C ARG A 53 -11.29 21.12 -11.16
N LYS A 54 -11.08 22.38 -11.53
CA LYS A 54 -11.19 22.80 -12.92
C LYS A 54 -10.22 22.01 -13.81
N LEU A 55 -8.96 21.85 -13.37
CA LEU A 55 -7.96 21.05 -14.09
C LEU A 55 -8.32 19.57 -14.16
N PHE A 56 -8.89 19.01 -13.10
CA PHE A 56 -9.36 17.64 -13.12
C PHE A 56 -10.52 17.48 -14.13
N TYR A 57 -11.58 18.27 -13.97
CA TYR A 57 -12.81 18.18 -14.79
C TYR A 57 -12.63 18.53 -16.25
N VAL A 58 -11.75 19.49 -16.58
CA VAL A 58 -11.50 19.84 -17.99
C VAL A 58 -10.86 18.70 -18.76
N ASN A 59 -10.23 17.76 -18.05
CA ASN A 59 -9.70 16.53 -18.62
C ASN A 59 -10.67 15.34 -18.49
N HIS A 60 -11.97 15.58 -18.26
CA HIS A 60 -13.06 14.59 -18.33
C HIS A 60 -12.67 13.26 -17.68
N PRO A 61 -12.46 13.24 -16.34
CA PRO A 61 -11.98 12.06 -15.65
C PRO A 61 -13.02 10.95 -15.65
N GLU A 62 -12.57 9.72 -15.89
CA GLU A 62 -13.42 8.53 -15.95
C GLU A 62 -12.91 7.46 -15.00
N LEU A 63 -13.83 6.88 -14.21
CA LEU A 63 -13.58 5.69 -13.41
C LEU A 63 -13.96 4.46 -14.25
N LEU A 64 -12.97 3.62 -14.54
CA LEU A 64 -13.10 2.53 -15.51
C LEU A 64 -12.96 1.16 -14.85
N THR A 65 -13.63 0.17 -15.43
CA THR A 65 -13.36 -1.24 -15.11
C THR A 65 -11.96 -1.64 -15.57
N ALA A 66 -11.46 -2.79 -15.12
CA ALA A 66 -10.12 -3.27 -15.48
C ALA A 66 -9.90 -3.39 -17.00
N ASP A 67 -10.87 -3.98 -17.72
CA ASP A 67 -10.77 -4.15 -19.17
C ASP A 67 -10.81 -2.81 -19.92
N GLU A 68 -11.68 -1.88 -19.51
CA GLU A 68 -11.75 -0.53 -20.09
C GLU A 68 -10.47 0.27 -19.78
N PHE A 69 -10.00 0.22 -18.54
CA PHE A 69 -8.79 0.91 -18.11
C PHE A 69 -7.58 0.49 -18.95
N ASN A 70 -7.40 -0.82 -19.18
CA ASN A 70 -6.27 -1.33 -19.97
C ASN A 70 -6.33 -0.94 -21.46
N LEU A 71 -7.50 -0.54 -21.98
CA LEU A 71 -7.62 0.00 -23.35
C LEU A 71 -7.12 1.45 -23.42
N HIS A 72 -7.32 2.23 -22.36
CA HIS A 72 -6.97 3.65 -22.31
C HIS A 72 -5.56 3.90 -21.75
N CYS A 73 -5.12 3.06 -20.81
CA CYS A 73 -3.82 3.11 -20.14
C CYS A 73 -3.05 1.79 -20.38
N PRO A 74 -2.49 1.57 -21.59
CA PRO A 74 -1.84 0.30 -21.94
C PRO A 74 -0.44 0.14 -21.33
N GLU A 75 0.21 1.26 -20.98
CA GLU A 75 1.49 1.24 -20.28
C GLU A 75 1.24 1.00 -18.79
N LYS A 76 2.04 0.12 -18.18
CA LYS A 76 1.95 -0.10 -16.74
C LYS A 76 2.64 1.04 -16.00
N GLU A 77 1.89 1.73 -15.14
CA GLU A 77 2.46 2.67 -14.18
C GLU A 77 3.44 1.97 -13.25
N LYS A 78 4.53 2.66 -12.90
CA LYS A 78 5.58 2.14 -12.00
C LYS A 78 5.37 2.53 -10.53
N SER A 79 4.30 3.30 -10.26
CA SER A 79 3.90 3.76 -8.94
C SER A 79 2.63 3.04 -8.44
N VAL A 80 2.20 3.38 -7.22
CA VAL A 80 0.93 2.96 -6.60
C VAL A 80 -0.31 3.60 -7.25
N VAL A 81 -0.08 4.44 -8.25
CA VAL A 81 -1.07 5.20 -9.01
C VAL A 81 -1.64 4.31 -10.09
N LEU A 82 -2.96 4.17 -10.11
CA LEU A 82 -3.68 3.31 -11.04
C LEU A 82 -4.49 4.18 -12.02
N GLY A 83 -3.78 5.04 -12.72
CA GLY A 83 -4.35 6.08 -13.58
C GLY A 83 -3.46 6.35 -14.77
N CYS A 84 -3.97 7.11 -15.74
CA CYS A 84 -3.12 7.78 -16.71
C CYS A 84 -3.75 9.08 -17.22
N TYR A 85 -2.89 10.05 -17.52
CA TYR A 85 -3.21 11.26 -18.25
C TYR A 85 -2.59 11.22 -19.65
N ASN A 86 -3.43 11.18 -20.68
CA ASN A 86 -2.96 11.04 -22.07
C ASN A 86 -2.72 12.38 -22.80
N GLY A 87 -2.63 13.49 -22.05
CA GLY A 87 -2.55 14.84 -22.60
C GLY A 87 -3.90 15.52 -22.83
N THR A 88 -5.01 14.78 -22.74
CA THR A 88 -6.37 15.31 -22.94
C THR A 88 -7.36 14.78 -21.92
N ASN A 89 -7.31 13.49 -21.61
CA ASN A 89 -8.23 12.82 -20.69
C ASN A 89 -7.49 12.22 -19.50
N ILE A 90 -8.18 12.09 -18.38
CA ILE A 90 -7.73 11.36 -17.20
C ILE A 90 -8.56 10.09 -17.09
N TYR A 91 -7.91 8.94 -16.97
CA TYR A 91 -8.57 7.66 -16.73
C TYR A 91 -8.06 7.08 -15.43
N LEU A 92 -8.96 6.55 -14.63
CA LEU A 92 -8.69 6.01 -13.29
C LEU A 92 -9.23 4.59 -13.23
N TYR A 93 -8.43 3.64 -12.75
CA TYR A 93 -8.91 2.29 -12.50
C TYR A 93 -9.81 2.29 -11.26
N ASN A 94 -11.02 1.78 -11.41
CA ASN A 94 -11.96 1.62 -10.31
C ASN A 94 -11.62 0.39 -9.47
N VAL A 95 -10.74 0.58 -8.48
CA VAL A 95 -10.44 -0.45 -7.48
C VAL A 95 -11.64 -0.66 -6.56
N ASP A 96 -12.14 -1.90 -6.51
CA ASP A 96 -13.31 -2.31 -5.73
C ASP A 96 -12.97 -2.66 -4.26
N ALA A 97 -11.70 -2.93 -3.96
CA ALA A 97 -11.24 -3.27 -2.61
C ALA A 97 -11.43 -2.09 -1.65
N THR A 98 -12.37 -2.21 -0.72
CA THR A 98 -12.73 -1.14 0.22
C THR A 98 -11.58 -0.71 1.13
N GLU A 99 -10.69 -1.66 1.47
CA GLU A 99 -9.49 -1.44 2.26
C GLU A 99 -8.46 -0.56 1.53
N LEU A 100 -8.56 -0.49 0.21
CA LEU A 100 -7.69 0.29 -0.66
C LEU A 100 -8.43 1.48 -1.27
N SER A 101 -9.58 1.88 -0.70
CA SER A 101 -10.40 2.98 -1.24
C SER A 101 -9.61 4.27 -1.45
N ASP A 102 -8.59 4.49 -0.62
CA ASP A 102 -7.73 5.67 -0.67
C ASP A 102 -6.92 5.80 -1.97
N VAL A 103 -6.66 4.69 -2.67
CA VAL A 103 -5.88 4.67 -3.91
C VAL A 103 -6.51 5.55 -5.00
N LYS A 104 -7.85 5.62 -5.05
CA LYS A 104 -8.57 6.31 -6.12
C LYS A 104 -8.40 7.82 -6.04
N GLN A 105 -8.51 8.42 -4.85
CA GLN A 105 -8.29 9.87 -4.73
C GLN A 105 -6.82 10.28 -4.84
N ILE A 106 -5.89 9.43 -4.39
CA ILE A 106 -4.45 9.67 -4.59
C ILE A 106 -4.16 9.68 -6.09
N THR A 107 -4.67 8.69 -6.81
CA THR A 107 -4.54 8.60 -8.27
C THR A 107 -5.18 9.81 -8.95
N ALA A 108 -6.39 10.20 -8.57
CA ALA A 108 -7.05 11.39 -9.12
C ALA A 108 -6.22 12.67 -8.94
N ALA A 109 -5.63 12.88 -7.76
CA ALA A 109 -4.74 14.00 -7.49
C ALA A 109 -3.47 13.92 -8.36
N HIS A 110 -2.89 12.73 -8.47
CA HIS A 110 -1.67 12.47 -9.25
C HIS A 110 -1.87 12.78 -10.74
N GLU A 111 -2.94 12.25 -11.34
CA GLU A 111 -3.24 12.49 -12.75
C GLU A 111 -3.59 13.95 -13.04
N MET A 112 -4.28 14.62 -12.10
CA MET A 112 -4.54 16.06 -12.21
C MET A 112 -3.22 16.85 -12.18
N LEU A 113 -2.23 16.44 -11.38
CA LEU A 113 -0.92 17.09 -11.34
C LEU A 113 -0.11 16.90 -12.62
N HIS A 114 -0.27 15.81 -13.36
CA HIS A 114 0.29 15.70 -14.71
C HIS A 114 -0.33 16.72 -15.68
N ALA A 115 -1.65 16.88 -15.63
CA ALA A 115 -2.33 17.91 -16.41
C ALA A 115 -1.88 19.33 -16.00
N ALA A 116 -1.63 19.56 -14.71
CA ALA A 116 -1.08 20.82 -14.20
C ALA A 116 0.34 21.07 -14.73
N TYR A 117 1.23 20.08 -14.63
CA TYR A 117 2.61 20.16 -15.10
C TYR A 117 2.69 20.42 -16.61
N ALA A 118 1.84 19.76 -17.39
CA ALA A 118 1.75 19.94 -18.84
C ALA A 118 1.39 21.39 -19.24
N ARG A 119 0.70 22.15 -18.38
CA ARG A 119 0.30 23.54 -18.65
C ARG A 119 1.38 24.57 -18.34
N LEU A 120 2.38 24.22 -17.53
CA LEU A 120 3.49 25.08 -17.17
C LEU A 120 4.26 25.52 -18.42
N SER A 121 4.67 26.79 -18.44
CA SER A 121 5.64 27.31 -19.40
C SER A 121 7.03 26.70 -19.21
N GLY A 122 7.93 26.90 -20.18
CA GLY A 122 9.32 26.42 -20.06
C GLY A 122 10.03 26.97 -18.81
N ASP A 123 9.87 28.26 -18.53
CA ASP A 123 10.50 28.91 -17.37
C ASP A 123 9.89 28.44 -16.04
N GLU A 124 8.57 28.22 -16.00
CA GLU A 124 7.90 27.64 -14.84
C GLU A 124 8.33 26.20 -14.62
N LYS A 125 8.38 25.37 -15.66
CA LYS A 125 8.89 23.99 -15.57
C LYS A 125 10.31 23.98 -15.04
N GLN A 126 11.20 24.84 -15.54
CA GLN A 126 12.57 24.92 -15.06
C GLN A 126 12.62 25.23 -13.56
N SER A 127 11.86 26.24 -13.12
CA SER A 127 11.81 26.65 -11.71
C SER A 127 11.27 25.52 -10.82
N VAL A 128 10.18 24.89 -11.23
CA VAL A 128 9.57 23.75 -10.51
C VAL A 128 10.52 22.56 -10.48
N ASN A 129 11.19 22.23 -11.59
CA ASN A 129 12.12 21.11 -11.65
C ASN A 129 13.30 21.31 -10.68
N ASP A 130 13.82 22.53 -10.55
CA ASP A 130 14.89 22.82 -9.60
C ASP A 130 14.42 22.69 -8.14
N TRP A 131 13.19 23.08 -7.84
CA TRP A 131 12.56 22.84 -6.54
C TRP A 131 12.36 21.34 -6.25
N LEU A 132 11.91 20.57 -7.25
CA LEU A 132 11.70 19.13 -7.12
C LEU A 132 13.02 18.39 -6.83
N LYS A 133 14.14 18.78 -7.45
CA LYS A 133 15.47 18.23 -7.13
C LYS A 133 15.84 18.43 -5.66
N VAL A 134 15.55 19.62 -5.12
CA VAL A 134 15.81 19.93 -3.70
C VAL A 134 14.96 19.04 -2.81
N ALA A 135 13.67 18.87 -3.11
CA ALA A 135 12.80 17.99 -2.33
C ALA A 135 13.24 16.53 -2.43
N GLU A 136 13.52 16.02 -3.64
CA GLU A 136 13.97 14.65 -3.89
C GLU A 136 15.20 14.28 -3.07
N ALA A 137 16.19 15.18 -2.98
CA ALA A 137 17.41 14.97 -2.20
C ALA A 137 17.16 14.79 -0.69
N ASN A 138 15.99 15.19 -0.18
CA ASN A 138 15.62 15.10 1.24
C ASN A 138 14.59 13.99 1.53
N ILE A 139 14.18 13.20 0.52
CA ILE A 139 13.24 12.09 0.73
C ILE A 139 13.94 10.95 1.46
N VAL A 140 13.44 10.61 2.65
CA VAL A 140 13.94 9.50 3.48
C VAL A 140 13.10 8.22 3.36
N ASN A 141 11.88 8.32 2.83
CA ASN A 141 11.01 7.16 2.64
C ASN A 141 11.58 6.25 1.54
N SER A 142 11.96 5.02 1.90
CA SER A 142 12.61 4.07 0.99
C SER A 142 11.71 3.64 -0.16
N ARG A 143 10.40 3.50 0.05
CA ARG A 143 9.42 3.16 -0.99
C ARG A 143 9.36 4.27 -2.04
N ILE A 144 9.17 5.52 -1.61
CA ILE A 144 9.11 6.67 -2.52
C ILE A 144 10.43 6.81 -3.30
N THR A 145 11.57 6.66 -2.63
CA THR A 145 12.89 6.69 -3.29
C THR A 145 13.06 5.56 -4.31
N GLN A 146 12.50 4.36 -4.07
CA GLN A 146 12.52 3.26 -5.04
C GLN A 146 11.61 3.52 -6.24
N ILE A 147 10.42 4.08 -6.02
CA ILE A 147 9.50 4.47 -7.10
C ILE A 147 10.18 5.51 -8.00
N ILE A 148 10.74 6.58 -7.42
CA ILE A 148 11.44 7.62 -8.19
C ILE A 148 12.60 7.02 -9.01
N LYS A 149 13.37 6.09 -8.42
CA LYS A 149 14.45 5.39 -9.14
C LYS A 149 13.95 4.57 -10.33
N SER A 150 12.75 4.01 -10.27
CA SER A 150 12.17 3.22 -11.36
C SER A 150 11.91 4.05 -12.63
N TYR A 151 11.84 5.37 -12.49
CA TYR A 151 11.69 6.34 -13.58
C TYR A 151 13.03 6.87 -14.13
N GLY A 152 14.17 6.31 -13.69
CA GLY A 152 15.51 6.78 -14.06
C GLY A 152 15.86 6.70 -15.55
N ASP A 153 15.19 5.83 -16.32
CA ASP A 153 15.44 5.66 -17.76
C ASP A 153 14.57 6.59 -18.65
N LEU A 154 13.68 7.39 -18.04
CA LEU A 154 12.85 8.34 -18.78
C LEU A 154 13.65 9.57 -19.24
N SER A 155 13.09 10.31 -20.20
CA SER A 155 13.58 11.66 -20.51
C SER A 155 13.46 12.58 -19.29
N ASP A 156 14.28 13.62 -19.21
CA ASP A 156 14.23 14.58 -18.11
C ASP A 156 12.82 15.16 -17.91
N GLU A 157 12.15 15.54 -19.01
CA GLU A 157 10.79 16.09 -18.94
C GLU A 157 9.79 15.08 -18.37
N ALA A 158 9.82 13.83 -18.84
CA ALA A 158 8.92 12.80 -18.35
C ALA A 158 9.23 12.47 -16.88
N ARG A 159 10.51 12.32 -16.52
CA ARG A 159 10.92 12.09 -15.12
C ARG A 159 10.48 13.21 -14.18
N PHE A 160 10.62 14.47 -14.58
CA PHE A 160 10.19 15.58 -13.72
C PHE A 160 8.67 15.72 -13.64
N ASN A 161 7.94 15.35 -14.70
CA ASN A 161 6.49 15.24 -14.66
C ASN A 161 6.04 14.19 -13.63
N GLU A 162 6.68 13.01 -13.60
CA GLU A 162 6.42 11.99 -12.56
C GLU A 162 6.79 12.50 -11.16
N LEU A 163 7.99 13.08 -11.02
CA LEU A 163 8.47 13.58 -9.74
C LEU A 163 7.55 14.66 -9.17
N HIS A 164 7.00 15.52 -10.03
CA HIS A 164 6.01 16.53 -9.66
C HIS A 164 4.77 15.89 -9.03
N SER A 165 4.18 14.91 -9.70
CA SER A 165 2.97 14.25 -9.20
C SER A 165 3.22 13.40 -7.95
N ILE A 166 4.34 12.67 -7.88
CA ILE A 166 4.74 11.86 -6.69
C ILE A 166 4.99 12.76 -5.48
N ILE A 167 5.80 13.81 -5.63
CA ILE A 167 6.13 14.71 -4.52
C ILE A 167 4.87 15.44 -4.03
N GLY A 168 4.00 15.87 -4.94
CA GLY A 168 2.75 16.54 -4.59
C GLY A 168 1.80 15.67 -3.78
N THR A 169 1.77 14.35 -4.03
CA THR A 169 0.75 13.44 -3.46
C THR A 169 1.26 12.51 -2.37
N GLU A 170 2.56 12.25 -2.26
CA GLU A 170 3.09 11.21 -1.36
C GLU A 170 4.11 11.73 -0.33
N VAL A 171 4.76 12.87 -0.58
CA VAL A 171 5.81 13.39 0.32
C VAL A 171 5.20 14.36 1.32
N ALA A 172 5.26 14.02 2.61
CA ALA A 172 4.62 14.78 3.68
C ALA A 172 5.28 16.14 3.96
N ASN A 173 6.60 16.16 4.09
CA ASN A 173 7.33 17.37 4.47
C ASN A 173 8.02 17.95 3.24
N LEU A 174 7.54 19.08 2.73
CA LEU A 174 8.19 19.82 1.66
C LEU A 174 8.77 21.15 2.18
N PRO A 175 9.80 21.69 1.51
CA PRO A 175 10.17 23.09 1.68
C PRO A 175 8.98 24.01 1.42
N SER A 176 8.90 25.14 2.13
CA SER A 176 7.75 26.05 2.06
C SER A 176 7.41 26.53 0.65
N PHE A 177 8.43 26.79 -0.19
CA PHE A 177 8.21 27.20 -1.58
C PHE A 177 7.47 26.15 -2.44
N LEU A 178 7.64 24.85 -2.12
CA LEU A 178 6.90 23.79 -2.79
C LEU A 178 5.49 23.62 -2.23
N GLU A 179 5.29 23.81 -0.93
CA GLU A 179 3.94 23.88 -0.35
C GLU A 179 3.15 25.06 -0.94
N ASP A 180 3.76 26.24 -1.01
CA ASP A 180 3.18 27.42 -1.65
C ASP A 180 2.83 27.14 -3.11
N TYR A 181 3.70 26.44 -3.84
CA TYR A 181 3.44 26.03 -5.22
C TYR A 181 2.24 25.06 -5.33
N TYR A 182 2.17 24.02 -4.51
CA TYR A 182 1.07 23.05 -4.55
C TYR A 182 -0.25 23.60 -4.01
N SER A 183 -0.23 24.65 -3.18
CA SER A 183 -1.44 25.37 -2.73
C SER A 183 -2.29 25.93 -3.88
N LYS A 184 -1.70 26.05 -5.09
CA LYS A 184 -2.43 26.37 -6.32
C LYS A 184 -3.50 25.33 -6.66
N TYR A 185 -3.32 24.06 -6.29
CA TYR A 185 -4.18 22.96 -6.70
C TYR A 185 -4.98 22.34 -5.55
N PHE A 186 -4.46 22.42 -4.32
CA PHE A 186 -5.06 21.79 -3.15
C PHE A 186 -5.62 22.83 -2.17
N VAL A 187 -6.68 22.47 -1.46
CA VAL A 187 -7.15 23.16 -0.24
C VAL A 187 -6.21 22.81 0.90
N ASP A 188 -6.00 21.52 1.13
CA ASP A 188 -5.01 20.98 2.07
C ASP A 188 -4.32 19.75 1.47
N ARG A 189 -3.08 19.94 1.01
CA ARG A 189 -2.26 18.87 0.42
C ARG A 189 -1.97 17.74 1.43
N SER A 190 -1.99 18.03 2.73
CA SER A 190 -1.71 17.02 3.75
C SER A 190 -2.77 15.93 3.78
N GLU A 191 -4.00 16.20 3.32
CA GLU A 191 -5.08 15.19 3.25
C GLU A 191 -4.78 14.09 2.22
N VAL A 192 -4.32 14.46 1.01
CA VAL A 192 -3.96 13.47 -0.02
C VAL A 192 -2.69 12.69 0.37
N VAL A 193 -1.73 13.34 1.03
CA VAL A 193 -0.56 12.63 1.58
C VAL A 193 -0.96 11.67 2.70
N ALA A 194 -1.86 12.07 3.59
CA ALA A 194 -2.36 11.20 4.64
C ALA A 194 -3.12 10.00 4.05
N ALA A 195 -3.84 10.18 2.94
CA ALA A 195 -4.42 9.06 2.20
C ALA A 195 -3.35 8.10 1.66
N SER A 196 -2.28 8.63 1.06
CA SER A 196 -1.14 7.81 0.59
C SER A 196 -0.50 7.00 1.72
N GLN A 197 -0.32 7.61 2.90
CA GLN A 197 0.22 6.93 4.07
C GLN A 197 -0.74 5.86 4.64
N ARG A 198 -2.05 6.10 4.64
CA ARG A 198 -3.04 5.11 5.08
C ARG A 198 -3.07 3.90 4.14
N TYR A 199 -3.07 4.15 2.83
CA TYR A 199 -2.96 3.11 1.81
C TYR A 199 -1.68 2.27 2.02
N GLU A 200 -0.52 2.90 2.19
CA GLU A 200 0.74 2.21 2.47
C GLU A 200 0.67 1.40 3.78
N GLY A 201 0.02 1.96 4.80
CA GLY A 201 -0.19 1.33 6.10
C GLY A 201 -0.97 0.02 6.05
N VAL A 202 -1.81 -0.21 5.03
CA VAL A 202 -2.57 -1.46 4.87
C VAL A 202 -1.62 -2.64 4.69
N PHE A 203 -0.71 -2.55 3.71
CA PHE A 203 0.24 -3.63 3.42
C PHE A 203 1.28 -3.78 4.53
N LEU A 204 1.82 -2.67 5.05
CA LEU A 204 2.79 -2.71 6.15
C LEU A 204 2.21 -3.39 7.42
N LYS A 205 0.93 -3.17 7.71
CA LYS A 205 0.27 -3.83 8.84
C LYS A 205 0.18 -5.34 8.63
N LEU A 206 -0.17 -5.79 7.43
CA LEU A 206 -0.24 -7.22 7.09
C LEU A 206 1.14 -7.87 7.19
N GLU A 207 2.17 -7.25 6.60
CA GLU A 207 3.55 -7.75 6.66
C GLU A 207 4.05 -7.87 8.11
N LYS A 208 3.80 -6.85 8.93
CA LYS A 208 4.18 -6.87 10.34
C LYS A 208 3.46 -7.97 11.11
N GLN A 209 2.17 -8.18 10.87
CA GLN A 209 1.41 -9.25 11.54
C GLN A 209 1.88 -10.64 11.12
N ILE A 210 2.18 -10.84 9.83
CA ILE A 210 2.75 -12.10 9.33
C ILE A 210 4.11 -12.36 9.98
N ALA A 211 5.00 -11.37 10.04
CA ALA A 211 6.30 -11.49 10.70
C ALA A 211 6.17 -11.82 12.19
N GLN A 212 5.21 -11.21 12.89
CA GLN A 212 4.91 -11.54 14.29
C GLN A 212 4.40 -12.96 14.47
N TYR A 213 3.61 -13.49 13.54
CA TYR A 213 3.21 -14.89 13.55
C TYR A 213 4.38 -15.83 13.25
N ASP A 214 5.27 -15.48 12.33
CA ASP A 214 6.49 -16.24 12.05
C ASP A 214 7.37 -16.40 13.30
N GLU A 215 7.58 -15.31 14.05
CA GLU A 215 8.32 -15.35 15.31
C GLU A 215 7.64 -16.25 16.37
N GLN A 216 6.30 -16.18 16.47
CA GLN A 216 5.53 -17.03 17.38
C GLN A 216 5.62 -18.51 17.00
N LEU A 217 5.53 -18.84 15.71
CA LEU A 217 5.66 -20.21 15.22
C LEU A 217 7.04 -20.79 15.52
N VAL A 218 8.10 -20.00 15.37
CA VAL A 218 9.47 -20.43 15.75
C VAL A 218 9.55 -20.73 17.25
N SER A 219 8.99 -19.86 18.09
CA SER A 219 8.98 -20.06 19.55
C SER A 219 8.17 -21.30 19.96
N LEU A 220 6.97 -21.47 19.42
CA LEU A 220 6.13 -22.64 19.67
C LEU A 220 6.80 -23.94 19.21
N SER A 221 7.43 -23.93 18.03
CA SER A 221 8.19 -25.09 17.53
C SER A 221 9.35 -25.49 18.44
N LEU A 222 10.04 -24.52 19.07
CA LEU A 222 11.08 -24.81 20.06
C LEU A 222 10.49 -25.41 21.34
N ASN A 223 9.37 -24.87 21.82
CA ASN A 223 8.70 -25.37 23.02
C ASN A 223 8.15 -26.79 22.81
N ILE A 224 7.51 -27.05 21.67
CA ILE A 224 7.01 -28.37 21.28
C ILE A 224 8.14 -29.40 21.35
N ARG A 225 9.27 -29.13 20.67
CA ARG A 225 10.44 -30.02 20.69
C ARG A 225 11.00 -30.26 22.09
N SER A 226 11.03 -29.22 22.94
CA SER A 226 11.48 -29.36 24.32
C SER A 226 10.56 -30.24 25.16
N VAL A 227 9.24 -30.13 24.96
CA VAL A 227 8.25 -30.95 25.68
C VAL A 227 8.25 -32.38 25.15
N GLU A 228 8.38 -32.59 23.84
CA GLU A 228 8.55 -33.92 23.23
C GLU A 228 9.76 -34.65 23.83
N ALA A 229 10.93 -34.00 23.89
CA ALA A 229 12.11 -34.58 24.52
C ALA A 229 11.90 -34.87 26.02
N THR A 230 11.12 -34.05 26.72
CA THR A 230 10.77 -34.28 28.13
C THR A 230 9.90 -35.52 28.28
N ILE A 231 8.90 -35.67 27.41
CA ILE A 231 8.00 -36.83 27.37
C ILE A 231 8.79 -38.11 27.06
N GLU A 232 9.70 -38.08 26.07
CA GLU A 232 10.57 -39.21 25.73
C GLU A 232 11.38 -39.69 26.95
N ASN A 233 12.04 -38.77 27.66
CA ASN A 233 12.79 -39.10 28.87
C ASN A 233 11.87 -39.66 29.98
N GLN A 234 10.65 -39.13 30.12
CA GLN A 234 9.69 -39.61 31.12
C GLN A 234 9.19 -41.02 30.80
N VAL A 235 9.01 -41.37 29.53
CA VAL A 235 8.67 -42.73 29.11
C VAL A 235 9.76 -43.71 29.55
N GLU A 236 11.03 -43.40 29.31
CA GLU A 236 12.14 -44.27 29.73
C GLU A 236 12.17 -44.47 31.26
N VAL A 237 11.95 -43.40 32.03
CA VAL A 237 11.90 -43.46 33.50
C VAL A 237 10.71 -44.30 33.97
N LEU A 238 9.53 -44.12 33.37
CA LEU A 238 8.33 -44.88 33.69
C LEU A 238 8.51 -46.37 33.38
N ASP A 239 9.13 -46.71 32.25
CA ASP A 239 9.41 -48.09 31.87
C ASP A 239 10.36 -48.77 32.85
N GLN A 240 11.45 -48.09 33.24
CA GLN A 240 12.39 -48.60 34.25
C GLN A 240 11.70 -48.83 35.61
N LYS A 241 10.86 -47.88 36.05
CA LYS A 241 10.10 -48.02 37.30
C LYS A 241 9.07 -49.14 37.22
N ARG A 242 8.42 -49.29 36.06
CA ARG A 242 7.45 -50.37 35.83
C ARG A 242 8.11 -51.74 35.91
N GLN A 243 9.25 -51.93 35.24
CA GLN A 243 10.02 -53.17 35.32
C GLN A 243 10.42 -53.52 36.77
N LYS A 244 10.80 -52.53 37.56
CA LYS A 244 11.12 -52.73 38.99
C LYS A 244 9.90 -53.13 39.82
N LEU A 245 8.74 -52.54 39.57
CA LEU A 245 7.48 -52.94 40.21
C LEU A 245 7.13 -54.38 39.84
N ASP A 246 7.23 -54.75 38.56
CA ASP A 246 6.94 -56.11 38.10
C ASP A 246 7.87 -57.14 38.76
N LEU A 247 9.16 -56.80 38.98
CA LEU A 247 10.11 -57.63 39.73
C LEU A 247 9.71 -57.81 41.19
N PHE A 248 9.38 -56.73 41.91
CA PHE A 248 8.92 -56.82 43.30
C PHE A 248 7.67 -57.69 43.44
N TYR A 249 6.74 -57.56 42.49
CA TYR A 249 5.53 -58.38 42.47
C TYR A 249 5.85 -59.86 42.23
N ALA A 250 6.71 -60.16 41.25
CA ALA A 250 7.10 -61.53 40.90
C ALA A 250 7.94 -62.23 41.99
N SER A 251 8.70 -61.47 42.77
CA SER A 251 9.47 -61.98 43.92
C SER A 251 8.68 -61.99 45.24
N GLU A 252 7.36 -61.75 45.20
CA GLU A 252 6.46 -61.71 46.36
C GLU A 252 6.85 -60.65 47.42
N GLU A 253 7.62 -59.63 47.02
CA GLU A 253 8.05 -58.51 47.88
C GLU A 253 6.99 -57.40 47.94
N TYR A 254 5.75 -57.76 48.33
CA TYR A 254 4.58 -56.87 48.24
C TYR A 254 4.70 -55.56 49.03
N GLY A 255 5.45 -55.55 50.14
CA GLY A 255 5.73 -54.32 50.89
C GLY A 255 6.46 -53.29 50.04
N LYS A 256 7.57 -53.69 49.39
CA LYS A 256 8.35 -52.82 48.50
C LYS A 256 7.57 -52.39 47.25
N TYR A 257 6.73 -53.29 46.73
CA TYR A 257 5.81 -52.97 45.65
C TYR A 257 4.89 -51.83 46.07
N ASN A 258 4.13 -52.00 47.16
CA ASN A 258 3.16 -51.02 47.64
C ASN A 258 3.83 -49.68 47.99
N ASP A 259 5.02 -49.70 48.58
CA ASP A 259 5.78 -48.48 48.90
C ASP A 259 6.24 -47.71 47.65
N SER A 260 6.43 -48.39 46.52
CA SER A 260 6.91 -47.78 45.26
C SER A 260 5.77 -47.26 44.37
N VAL A 261 4.54 -47.76 44.53
CA VAL A 261 3.36 -47.38 43.73
C VAL A 261 3.07 -45.86 43.79
N PRO A 262 3.12 -45.17 44.95
CA PRO A 262 2.85 -43.73 45.00
C PRO A 262 3.83 -42.91 44.14
N GLU A 263 5.12 -43.26 44.14
CA GLU A 263 6.12 -42.58 43.31
C GLU A 263 5.84 -42.80 41.82
N TYR A 264 5.50 -44.03 41.43
CA TYR A 264 5.14 -44.35 40.05
C TYR A 264 3.91 -43.56 39.59
N ASN A 265 2.84 -43.55 40.39
CA ASN A 265 1.62 -42.80 40.05
C ASN A 265 1.90 -41.29 39.89
N ARG A 266 2.75 -40.71 40.75
CA ARG A 266 3.18 -39.31 40.61
C ARG A 266 3.94 -39.06 39.30
N LEU A 267 4.79 -39.99 38.86
CA LEU A 267 5.49 -39.88 37.58
C LEU A 267 4.51 -39.97 36.39
N VAL A 268 3.49 -40.83 36.48
CA VAL A 268 2.42 -40.91 35.49
C VAL A 268 1.62 -39.60 35.42
N GLU A 269 1.32 -38.98 36.56
CA GLU A 269 0.65 -37.67 36.59
C GLU A 269 1.49 -36.57 35.90
N ILE A 270 2.79 -36.52 36.17
CA ILE A 270 3.71 -35.56 35.52
C ILE A 270 3.78 -35.80 34.01
N TYR A 271 3.85 -37.06 33.59
CA TYR A 271 3.80 -37.44 32.17
C TYR A 271 2.51 -36.98 31.50
N ASN A 272 1.36 -37.26 32.12
CA ASN A 272 0.07 -36.85 31.59
C ASN A 272 -0.04 -35.32 31.46
N GLN A 273 0.48 -34.58 32.45
CA GLN A 273 0.53 -33.11 32.36
C GLN A 273 1.42 -32.62 31.21
N ALA A 274 2.56 -33.25 30.96
CA ALA A 274 3.43 -32.92 29.85
C ALA A 274 2.75 -33.19 28.49
N VAL A 275 2.02 -34.32 28.38
CA VAL A 275 1.23 -34.66 27.19
C VAL A 275 0.12 -33.65 26.93
N GLU A 276 -0.62 -33.23 27.96
CA GLU A 276 -1.66 -32.20 27.81
C GLU A 276 -1.06 -30.84 27.41
N ASN A 277 0.08 -30.46 27.99
CA ASN A 277 0.80 -29.26 27.57
C ASN A 277 1.26 -29.35 26.09
N LEU A 278 1.78 -30.49 25.65
CA LEU A 278 2.16 -30.70 24.25
C LEU A 278 0.96 -30.53 23.31
N LYS A 279 -0.19 -31.11 23.67
CA LYS A 279 -1.43 -30.96 22.88
C LYS A 279 -1.84 -29.49 22.76
N GLN A 280 -1.76 -28.73 23.85
CA GLN A 280 -2.09 -27.31 23.83
C GLN A 280 -1.14 -26.53 22.92
N LEU A 281 0.18 -26.75 23.05
CA LEU A 281 1.18 -26.08 22.20
C LEU A 281 0.98 -26.39 20.72
N ILE A 282 0.63 -27.64 20.37
CA ILE A 282 0.32 -28.03 18.98
C ILE A 282 -0.96 -27.33 18.50
N SER A 283 -1.99 -27.23 19.35
CA SER A 283 -3.21 -26.49 19.03
C SER A 283 -2.91 -25.02 18.74
N ASP A 284 -2.18 -24.36 19.64
CA ASP A 284 -1.80 -22.95 19.50
C ASP A 284 -0.96 -22.74 18.23
N TYR A 285 -0.02 -23.65 17.93
CA TYR A 285 0.77 -23.61 16.71
C TYR A 285 -0.11 -23.67 15.46
N ASN A 286 -1.06 -24.61 15.42
CA ASN A 286 -1.97 -24.76 14.28
C ASN A 286 -2.89 -23.55 14.11
N ASP A 287 -3.36 -22.96 15.21
CA ASP A 287 -4.19 -21.75 15.18
C ASP A 287 -3.41 -20.56 14.59
N ILE A 288 -2.13 -20.39 14.97
CA ILE A 288 -1.27 -19.35 14.40
C ILE A 288 -0.97 -19.62 12.93
N VAL A 289 -0.72 -20.88 12.52
CA VAL A 289 -0.56 -21.23 11.09
C VAL A 289 -1.80 -20.83 10.30
N ASN A 290 -2.99 -21.13 10.80
CA ASN A 290 -4.25 -20.77 10.14
C ASN A 290 -4.42 -19.26 10.03
N ALA A 291 -4.21 -18.51 11.12
CA ALA A 291 -4.31 -17.06 11.14
C ALA A 291 -3.30 -16.40 10.17
N ARG A 292 -2.07 -16.88 10.15
CA ARG A 292 -1.03 -16.42 9.22
C ARG A 292 -1.40 -16.68 7.77
N ASN A 293 -1.90 -17.87 7.45
CA ASN A 293 -2.30 -18.23 6.09
C ASN A 293 -3.46 -17.36 5.60
N LEU A 294 -4.43 -17.06 6.47
CA LEU A 294 -5.52 -16.14 6.16
C LEU A 294 -5.00 -14.73 5.82
N LEU A 295 -4.04 -14.20 6.58
CA LEU A 295 -3.40 -12.93 6.24
C LEU A 295 -2.63 -12.98 4.92
N GLY A 296 -1.95 -14.08 4.62
CA GLY A 296 -1.28 -14.27 3.33
C GLY A 296 -2.26 -14.25 2.15
N VAL A 297 -3.41 -14.91 2.30
CA VAL A 297 -4.49 -14.86 1.29
C VAL A 297 -5.04 -13.43 1.15
N GLN A 298 -5.29 -12.74 2.27
CA GLN A 298 -5.76 -11.36 2.25
C GLN A 298 -4.78 -10.43 1.54
N GLN A 299 -3.49 -10.51 1.88
CA GLN A 299 -2.43 -9.71 1.25
C GLN A 299 -2.38 -9.94 -0.26
N ASN A 300 -2.48 -11.21 -0.69
CA ASN A 300 -2.49 -11.56 -2.10
C ASN A 300 -3.74 -11.04 -2.82
N ASN A 301 -4.93 -11.15 -2.21
CA ASN A 301 -6.17 -10.64 -2.79
C ASN A 301 -6.13 -9.11 -2.95
N LEU A 302 -5.59 -8.40 -1.96
CA LEU A 302 -5.40 -6.95 -2.04
C LEU A 302 -4.41 -6.58 -3.16
N ALA A 303 -3.29 -7.29 -3.27
CA ALA A 303 -2.33 -7.06 -4.36
C ALA A 303 -2.96 -7.32 -5.75
N GLN A 304 -3.77 -8.36 -5.88
CA GLN A 304 -4.50 -8.67 -7.12
C GLN A 304 -5.54 -7.60 -7.46
N SER A 305 -6.21 -7.02 -6.47
CA SER A 305 -7.20 -5.96 -6.71
C SER A 305 -6.60 -4.68 -7.32
N LEU A 306 -5.29 -4.48 -7.15
CA LEU A 306 -4.53 -3.37 -7.72
C LEU A 306 -4.02 -3.68 -9.14
N ASP A 307 -3.97 -4.95 -9.55
CA ASP A 307 -3.54 -5.34 -10.89
C ASP A 307 -4.73 -5.37 -11.85
N SER A 308 -4.87 -4.31 -12.65
CA SER A 308 -5.89 -4.24 -13.70
C SER A 308 -5.77 -5.36 -14.75
N HIS A 309 -4.64 -6.07 -14.82
CA HIS A 309 -4.47 -7.21 -15.73
C HIS A 309 -4.79 -8.56 -15.06
N TYR A 310 -5.04 -8.57 -13.76
CA TYR A 310 -5.39 -9.78 -13.05
C TYR A 310 -6.77 -10.26 -13.50
N LYS A 311 -6.81 -11.47 -14.06
CA LYS A 311 -8.05 -12.19 -14.34
C LYS A 311 -8.18 -13.29 -13.30
N SER A 312 -9.19 -13.17 -12.42
CA SER A 312 -9.53 -14.27 -11.52
C SER A 312 -9.81 -15.51 -12.35
N LEU A 313 -9.27 -16.66 -11.94
CA LEU A 313 -9.68 -17.93 -12.54
C LEU A 313 -11.17 -18.10 -12.28
N GLU A 314 -12.00 -17.96 -13.33
CA GLU A 314 -13.43 -18.26 -13.23
C GLU A 314 -13.58 -19.68 -12.70
N THR A 315 -14.12 -19.79 -11.49
CA THR A 315 -14.53 -21.08 -10.94
C THR A 315 -15.77 -21.48 -11.72
N LYS A 316 -15.60 -22.39 -12.68
CA LYS A 316 -16.71 -23.07 -13.36
C LYS A 316 -17.53 -23.91 -12.40
#